data_AF-A0A943PZP0-F1
#
_entry.id   AF-A0A943PZP0-F1
#
_cell.length_a   1.000
_cell.length_b   1.000
_cell.length_c   1.000
_cell.angle_alpha   90.00
_cell.angle_beta   90.00
_cell.angle_gamma   90.00
#
_symmetry.space_group_name_H-M   'P 1'
#
loop_
_entity.id
_entity.type
_entity.pdbx_description
1 polymer ?
#
loop_
_entity_poly.entity_id
_entity_poly.type
_entity_poly.pdbx_seq_one_letter_code
_entity_poly.pdbx_strand_id
1 'polypeptide(L)'
;MLVSVVVTSYNYQKYIKDTINSVLNQTFKDWEMIVIDDASTDASVEIIHELTKNDSRIKLIQNSENIGLKNSIKKALKEASGEWIAFLESDDLWREDYLEKKVALINEGGQFGFIFNDVELFGDTTYKTFPKVKGKFPGSMFYSFGISNPVLTMSSVMVKKNLLALVDFNTPIDKLLDWYIYIQLARLTDFYYLSAKLTKWRQHEKSYISKNEKCKFKFANISAYLKILKKEPFNLKLWIFIIFAAAGMCIKRLSFYTARTAQKIFRH
;
A
#
# COMPACT_ATOMS: atom_id res chain seq x y z
N MET A 1 -13.77 -10.48 -16.41
CA MET A 1 -12.99 -9.24 -16.17
C MET A 1 -11.59 -9.67 -15.80
N LEU A 2 -10.53 -9.18 -16.47
CA LEU A 2 -9.15 -9.58 -16.17
C LEU A 2 -8.57 -8.73 -15.02
N VAL A 3 -7.94 -9.38 -14.05
CA VAL A 3 -7.16 -8.74 -12.98
C VAL A 3 -5.66 -8.97 -13.20
N SER A 4 -4.83 -7.92 -13.17
CA SER A 4 -3.38 -8.07 -13.16
C SER A 4 -2.86 -8.04 -11.73
N VAL A 5 -2.21 -9.12 -11.32
CA VAL A 5 -1.49 -9.21 -10.05
C VAL A 5 -0.06 -8.70 -10.26
N VAL A 6 0.35 -7.68 -9.51
CA VAL A 6 1.71 -7.12 -9.57
C VAL A 6 2.47 -7.51 -8.31
N VAL A 7 3.54 -8.29 -8.50
CA VAL A 7 4.45 -8.75 -7.45
C VAL A 7 5.82 -8.12 -7.67
N THR A 8 6.37 -7.44 -6.66
CA THR A 8 7.71 -6.85 -6.72
C THR A 8 8.68 -7.63 -5.84
N SER A 9 9.79 -8.10 -6.40
CA SER A 9 10.79 -8.94 -5.74
C SER A 9 12.16 -8.24 -5.68
N TYR A 10 12.84 -8.34 -4.55
CA TYR A 10 14.25 -8.00 -4.37
C TYR A 10 14.81 -8.76 -3.16
N ASN A 11 15.58 -9.82 -3.42
CA ASN A 11 16.18 -10.68 -2.41
C ASN A 11 15.17 -11.36 -1.44
N TYR A 12 14.14 -12.00 -2.01
CA TYR A 12 13.04 -12.66 -1.28
C TYR A 12 13.00 -14.19 -1.45
N GLN A 13 14.14 -14.85 -1.66
CA GLN A 13 14.19 -16.30 -1.91
C GLN A 13 13.46 -17.15 -0.85
N LYS A 14 13.37 -16.65 0.40
CA LYS A 14 12.73 -17.33 1.52
C LYS A 14 11.20 -17.35 1.41
N TYR A 15 10.58 -16.37 0.75
CA TYR A 15 9.14 -16.15 0.82
C TYR A 15 8.43 -16.19 -0.54
N ILE A 16 9.13 -15.86 -1.63
CA ILE A 16 8.52 -15.67 -2.95
C ILE A 16 7.76 -16.89 -3.46
N LYS A 17 8.20 -18.10 -3.10
CA LYS A 17 7.52 -19.35 -3.44
C LYS A 17 6.11 -19.40 -2.84
N ASP A 18 5.97 -19.08 -1.56
CA ASP A 18 4.67 -19.11 -0.87
C ASP A 18 3.74 -18.02 -1.44
N THR A 19 4.30 -16.84 -1.71
CA THR A 19 3.57 -15.71 -2.33
C THR A 19 2.99 -16.09 -3.69
N ILE A 20 3.81 -16.64 -4.60
CA ILE A 20 3.37 -17.08 -5.93
C ILE A 20 2.30 -18.18 -5.82
N ASN A 21 2.52 -19.18 -4.95
CA ASN A 21 1.54 -20.25 -4.73
C ASN A 21 0.19 -19.71 -4.23
N SER A 22 0.18 -18.65 -3.42
CA SER A 22 -1.07 -18.03 -2.96
C SER A 22 -1.89 -17.37 -4.09
N VAL A 23 -1.23 -16.93 -5.17
CA VAL A 23 -1.90 -16.43 -6.38
C VAL A 23 -2.36 -17.58 -7.27
N LEU A 24 -1.53 -18.61 -7.45
CA LEU A 24 -1.88 -19.81 -8.23
C LEU A 24 -3.14 -20.50 -7.68
N ASN A 25 -3.31 -20.49 -6.36
CA ASN A 25 -4.43 -21.12 -5.66
C ASN A 25 -5.70 -20.26 -5.61
N GLN A 26 -5.75 -19.09 -6.25
CA GLN A 26 -6.96 -18.26 -6.26
C GLN A 26 -8.16 -18.99 -6.89
N THR A 27 -9.34 -18.89 -6.28
CA THR A 27 -10.59 -19.49 -6.79
C THR A 27 -11.03 -18.81 -8.09
N PHE A 28 -10.89 -17.48 -8.16
CA PHE A 28 -11.05 -16.72 -9.40
C PHE A 28 -9.90 -16.99 -10.39
N LYS A 29 -10.22 -17.23 -11.66
CA LYS A 29 -9.25 -17.73 -12.66
C LYS A 29 -8.83 -16.72 -13.74
N ASP A 30 -9.61 -15.67 -13.97
CA ASP A 30 -9.32 -14.63 -14.98
C ASP A 30 -8.32 -13.59 -14.45
N TRP A 31 -7.08 -14.02 -14.26
CA TRP A 31 -5.98 -13.16 -13.85
C TRP A 31 -4.72 -13.41 -14.67
N GLU A 32 -3.86 -12.39 -14.74
CA GLU A 32 -2.45 -12.52 -15.11
C GLU A 32 -1.59 -12.05 -13.93
N MET A 33 -0.34 -12.48 -13.87
CA MET A 33 0.60 -12.04 -12.85
C MET A 33 1.88 -11.50 -13.50
N ILE A 34 2.30 -10.32 -13.07
CA ILE A 34 3.60 -9.74 -13.42
C ILE A 34 4.47 -9.76 -12.16
N VAL A 35 5.48 -10.63 -12.18
CA VAL A 35 6.52 -10.65 -11.16
C VAL A 35 7.68 -9.82 -11.68
N ILE A 36 7.93 -8.67 -11.07
CA ILE A 36 9.08 -7.83 -11.41
C ILE A 36 10.16 -7.98 -10.33
N ASP A 37 11.30 -8.51 -10.75
CA ASP A 37 12.50 -8.62 -9.93
C ASP A 37 13.40 -7.40 -10.13
N ASP A 38 13.86 -6.82 -9.02
CA ASP A 38 14.67 -5.59 -8.99
C ASP A 38 16.17 -5.87 -8.85
N ALA A 39 16.66 -6.79 -9.69
CA ALA A 39 18.05 -7.27 -9.71
C ALA A 39 18.46 -7.97 -8.40
N SER A 40 17.66 -8.96 -7.99
CA SER A 40 18.01 -9.85 -6.88
C SER A 40 19.36 -10.53 -7.13
N THR A 41 20.12 -10.68 -6.06
CA THR A 41 21.42 -11.38 -6.03
C THR A 41 21.35 -12.73 -5.32
N ASP A 42 20.17 -13.07 -4.81
CA ASP A 42 19.86 -14.33 -4.13
C ASP A 42 19.10 -15.26 -5.09
N ALA A 43 18.63 -16.42 -4.62
CA ALA A 43 17.95 -17.41 -5.46
C ALA A 43 16.51 -17.03 -5.90
N SER A 44 16.07 -15.78 -5.70
CA SER A 44 14.68 -15.37 -5.98
C SER A 44 14.30 -15.58 -7.44
N VAL A 45 15.16 -15.17 -8.38
CA VAL A 45 14.87 -15.22 -9.82
C VAL A 45 14.75 -16.67 -10.30
N GLU A 46 15.65 -17.54 -9.85
CA GLU A 46 15.63 -18.97 -10.18
C GLU A 46 14.35 -19.63 -9.64
N ILE A 47 13.97 -19.32 -8.39
CA ILE A 47 12.73 -19.84 -7.79
C ILE A 47 11.51 -19.36 -8.57
N ILE A 48 11.44 -18.07 -8.92
CA ILE A 48 10.32 -17.53 -9.70
C ILE A 48 10.25 -18.20 -11.07
N HIS A 49 11.38 -18.28 -11.79
CA HIS A 49 11.43 -18.92 -13.10
C HIS A 49 10.94 -20.37 -13.04
N GLU A 50 11.44 -21.17 -12.09
CA GLU A 50 11.04 -22.57 -11.96
C GLU A 50 9.56 -22.77 -11.66
N LEU A 51 8.95 -21.89 -10.84
CA LEU A 51 7.53 -21.94 -10.51
C LEU A 51 6.63 -21.49 -11.67
N THR A 52 7.14 -20.66 -12.58
CA THR A 52 6.31 -19.92 -13.54
C THR A 52 6.56 -20.31 -15.00
N LYS A 53 7.63 -21.04 -15.31
CA LYS A 53 8.04 -21.43 -16.68
C LYS A 53 6.97 -22.14 -17.52
N ASN A 54 5.99 -22.77 -16.88
CA ASN A 54 4.92 -23.51 -17.56
C ASN A 54 3.54 -22.83 -17.47
N ASP A 55 3.42 -21.67 -16.82
CA ASP A 55 2.14 -20.95 -16.71
C ASP A 55 2.20 -19.63 -17.50
N SER A 56 1.55 -19.63 -18.67
CA SER A 56 1.54 -18.49 -19.58
C SER A 56 0.83 -17.24 -19.02
N ARG A 57 0.10 -17.37 -17.90
CA ARG A 57 -0.52 -16.22 -17.21
C ARG A 57 0.51 -15.41 -16.43
N ILE A 58 1.72 -15.93 -16.23
CA ILE A 58 2.75 -15.33 -15.38
C ILE A 58 3.90 -14.80 -16.24
N LYS A 59 4.25 -13.53 -16.04
CA LYS A 59 5.38 -12.87 -16.69
C LYS A 59 6.42 -12.51 -15.64
N LEU A 60 7.62 -13.07 -15.75
CA LEU A 60 8.79 -12.63 -14.99
C LEU A 60 9.53 -11.53 -15.77
N ILE A 61 9.70 -10.37 -15.14
CA ILE A 61 10.51 -9.26 -15.66
C ILE A 61 11.68 -9.06 -14.70
N GLN A 62 12.91 -9.15 -15.20
CA GLN A 62 14.11 -8.89 -14.40
C GLN A 62 14.72 -7.56 -14.79
N ASN A 63 14.92 -6.66 -13.83
CA ASN A 63 15.72 -5.46 -14.06
C ASN A 63 17.20 -5.82 -14.14
N SER A 64 17.94 -5.13 -15.01
CA SER A 64 19.40 -5.28 -15.14
C SER A 64 20.17 -4.75 -13.94
N GLU A 65 19.57 -3.82 -13.19
CA GLU A 65 20.11 -3.21 -11.98
C GLU A 65 18.96 -2.89 -11.01
N ASN A 66 19.28 -2.69 -9.74
CA ASN A 66 18.29 -2.28 -8.75
C ASN A 66 17.85 -0.82 -9.02
N ILE A 67 16.62 -0.63 -9.48
CA ILE A 67 16.06 0.70 -9.80
C ILE A 67 15.06 1.20 -8.76
N GLY A 68 14.84 0.40 -7.72
CA GLY A 68 13.96 0.68 -6.60
C GLY A 68 12.48 0.45 -6.90
N LEU A 69 11.73 0.12 -5.84
CA LEU A 69 10.31 -0.24 -5.84
C LEU A 69 9.44 0.63 -6.74
N LYS A 70 9.59 1.95 -6.67
CA LYS A 70 8.83 2.91 -7.48
C LYS A 70 8.95 2.63 -8.97
N ASN A 71 10.18 2.47 -9.46
CA ASN A 71 10.43 2.29 -10.89
C ASN A 71 10.06 0.88 -11.33
N SER A 72 10.27 -0.13 -10.47
CA SER A 72 9.82 -1.50 -10.70
C SER A 72 8.29 -1.57 -10.84
N ILE A 73 7.52 -0.98 -9.93
CA ILE A 73 6.05 -0.92 -10.04
C ILE A 73 5.64 -0.25 -11.36
N LYS A 74 6.24 0.89 -11.71
CA LYS A 74 5.91 1.59 -12.97
C LYS A 74 6.19 0.75 -14.21
N LYS A 75 7.24 -0.07 -14.22
CA LYS A 75 7.51 -1.01 -15.31
C LYS A 75 6.44 -2.11 -15.35
N ALA A 76 6.15 -2.75 -14.21
CA ALA A 76 5.12 -3.79 -14.15
C ALA A 76 3.72 -3.29 -14.56
N LEU A 77 3.35 -2.06 -14.20
CA LEU A 77 2.07 -1.46 -14.59
C LEU A 77 1.93 -1.23 -16.11
N LYS A 78 3.04 -1.08 -16.85
CA LYS A 78 3.01 -0.98 -18.32
C LYS A 78 2.70 -2.33 -18.97
N GLU A 79 3.18 -3.42 -18.36
CA GLU A 79 2.99 -4.79 -18.86
C GLU A 79 1.67 -5.43 -18.42
N ALA A 80 1.01 -4.87 -17.40
CA ALA A 80 -0.33 -5.26 -16.98
C ALA A 80 -1.37 -4.96 -18.06
N SER A 81 -2.31 -5.88 -18.27
CA SER A 81 -3.40 -5.81 -19.25
C SER A 81 -4.78 -5.79 -18.60
N GLY A 82 -4.87 -6.14 -17.32
CA GLY A 82 -6.09 -6.15 -16.53
C GLY A 82 -6.66 -4.76 -16.27
N GLU A 83 -7.99 -4.70 -16.14
CA GLU A 83 -8.70 -3.45 -15.81
C GLU A 83 -8.41 -3.02 -14.37
N TRP A 84 -8.20 -4.01 -13.50
CA TRP A 84 -7.83 -3.82 -12.10
C TRP A 84 -6.43 -4.37 -11.84
N ILE A 85 -5.67 -3.62 -11.05
CA ILE A 85 -4.36 -4.01 -10.54
C ILE A 85 -4.53 -4.44 -9.09
N ALA A 86 -4.15 -5.67 -8.78
CA ALA A 86 -4.00 -6.15 -7.41
C ALA A 86 -2.50 -6.20 -7.07
N PHE A 87 -2.09 -5.57 -5.97
CA PHE A 87 -0.68 -5.58 -5.56
C PHE A 87 -0.46 -6.66 -4.52
N LEU A 88 0.68 -7.35 -4.59
CA LEU A 88 1.11 -8.34 -3.60
C LEU A 88 2.61 -8.24 -3.36
N GLU A 89 3.01 -7.97 -2.12
CA GLU A 89 4.40 -7.92 -1.70
C GLU A 89 4.99 -9.35 -1.60
N SER A 90 6.28 -9.52 -1.93
CA SER A 90 6.93 -10.83 -2.09
C SER A 90 7.11 -11.66 -0.81
N ASP A 91 6.71 -11.11 0.33
CA ASP A 91 6.71 -11.76 1.64
C ASP A 91 5.30 -12.04 2.19
N ASP A 92 4.25 -11.55 1.52
CA ASP A 92 2.86 -11.69 1.93
C ASP A 92 2.12 -12.81 1.22
N LEU A 93 0.96 -13.19 1.76
CA LEU A 93 0.10 -14.23 1.19
C LEU A 93 -1.34 -13.75 1.07
N TRP A 94 -2.03 -14.26 0.06
CA TRP A 94 -3.49 -14.14 -0.03
C TRP A 94 -4.18 -15.41 0.42
N ARG A 95 -5.41 -15.24 0.94
CA ARG A 95 -6.37 -16.35 0.96
C ARG A 95 -6.84 -16.67 -0.45
N GLU A 96 -7.23 -17.92 -0.68
CA GLU A 96 -7.69 -18.42 -1.98
C GLU A 96 -8.91 -17.66 -2.53
N ASP A 97 -9.71 -17.05 -1.65
CA ASP A 97 -10.91 -16.27 -1.96
C ASP A 97 -10.65 -14.75 -2.13
N TYR A 98 -9.38 -14.30 -2.20
CA TYR A 98 -9.02 -12.87 -2.27
C TYR A 98 -9.57 -12.19 -3.52
N LEU A 99 -9.26 -12.71 -4.70
CA LEU A 99 -9.67 -12.11 -5.97
C LEU A 99 -11.18 -12.26 -6.19
N GLU A 100 -11.73 -13.44 -5.92
CA GLU A 100 -13.15 -13.74 -6.10
C GLU A 100 -14.05 -12.76 -5.34
N LYS A 101 -13.76 -12.51 -4.06
CA LYS A 101 -14.54 -11.56 -3.25
C LYS A 101 -14.46 -10.13 -3.75
N LYS A 102 -13.30 -9.69 -4.25
CA LYS A 102 -13.15 -8.32 -4.78
C LYS A 102 -13.82 -8.16 -6.14
N VAL A 103 -13.76 -9.17 -6.99
CA VAL A 103 -14.45 -9.20 -8.28
C VAL A 103 -15.97 -9.23 -8.08
N ALA A 104 -16.48 -10.00 -7.12
CA ALA A 104 -17.90 -10.02 -6.78
C ALA A 104 -18.41 -8.61 -6.43
N LEU A 105 -17.69 -7.87 -5.58
CA LEU A 105 -18.03 -6.49 -5.24
C LEU A 105 -18.07 -5.55 -6.45
N ILE A 106 -17.16 -5.75 -7.41
CA ILE A 106 -17.15 -4.94 -8.65
C ILE A 106 -18.39 -5.25 -9.49
N ASN A 107 -18.75 -6.52 -9.60
CA ASN A 107 -19.92 -6.96 -10.36
C ASN A 107 -21.26 -6.53 -9.73
N GLU A 108 -21.29 -6.25 -8.41
CA GLU A 108 -22.44 -5.65 -7.72
C GLU A 108 -22.72 -4.20 -8.14
N GLY A 109 -21.81 -3.55 -8.89
CA GLY A 109 -22.09 -2.28 -9.58
C GLY A 109 -21.87 -1.00 -8.77
N GLY A 110 -21.09 -1.05 -7.68
CA GLY A 110 -20.77 0.14 -6.90
C GLY A 110 -19.82 1.13 -7.61
N GLN A 111 -19.96 2.42 -7.28
CA GLN A 111 -19.06 3.46 -7.79
C GLN A 111 -17.82 3.59 -6.87
N PHE A 112 -16.78 2.85 -7.19
CA PHE A 112 -15.47 2.96 -6.54
C PHE A 112 -14.36 2.54 -7.51
N GLY A 113 -13.13 2.93 -7.20
CA GLY A 113 -11.94 2.63 -8.00
C GLY A 113 -10.80 2.05 -7.19
N PHE A 114 -11.04 1.83 -5.90
CA PHE A 114 -10.07 1.30 -4.95
C PHE A 114 -10.77 0.36 -3.97
N ILE A 115 -10.22 -0.83 -3.77
CA ILE A 115 -10.73 -1.83 -2.83
C ILE A 115 -9.59 -2.26 -1.92
N PHE A 116 -9.82 -2.25 -0.61
CA PHE A 116 -8.89 -2.83 0.35
C PHE A 116 -9.60 -3.67 1.40
N ASN A 117 -8.85 -4.53 2.07
CA ASN A 117 -9.39 -5.47 3.03
C ASN A 117 -8.63 -5.47 4.35
N ASP A 118 -9.20 -6.13 5.36
CA ASP A 118 -8.50 -6.36 6.62
C ASP A 118 -7.39 -7.41 6.45
N VAL A 119 -6.46 -7.44 7.40
CA VAL A 119 -5.28 -8.33 7.34
C VAL A 119 -5.22 -9.26 8.54
N GLU A 120 -4.65 -10.44 8.31
CA GLU A 120 -4.20 -11.35 9.35
C GLU A 120 -2.68 -11.20 9.50
N LEU A 121 -2.20 -10.92 10.71
CA LEU A 121 -0.76 -10.81 10.94
C LEU A 121 -0.18 -12.20 11.21
N PHE A 122 0.97 -12.51 10.62
CA PHE A 122 1.68 -13.76 10.85
C PHE A 122 3.20 -13.58 10.70
N GLY A 123 4.01 -14.52 11.18
CA GLY A 123 5.47 -14.49 11.05
C GLY A 123 6.23 -14.66 12.37
N ASP A 124 7.50 -14.27 12.36
CA ASP A 124 8.48 -14.66 13.38
C ASP A 124 8.65 -13.60 14.51
N THR A 125 7.82 -12.55 14.54
CA THR A 125 8.00 -11.40 15.44
C THR A 125 6.72 -10.97 16.15
N THR A 126 6.84 -10.08 17.14
CA THR A 126 5.69 -9.58 17.90
C THR A 126 4.74 -8.77 17.02
N TYR A 127 3.48 -9.20 16.97
CA TYR A 127 2.43 -8.54 16.21
C TYR A 127 2.09 -7.15 16.74
N LYS A 128 2.24 -6.14 15.89
CA LYS A 128 1.71 -4.81 16.17
C LYS A 128 0.19 -4.78 16.05
N THR A 129 -0.48 -4.00 16.88
CA THR A 129 -1.88 -3.68 16.68
C THR A 129 -2.02 -2.46 15.77
N PHE A 130 -3.03 -2.48 14.91
CA PHE A 130 -3.30 -1.43 13.94
C PHE A 130 -4.66 -0.77 14.20
N PRO A 131 -4.82 0.51 13.84
CA PRO A 131 -6.11 1.17 13.99
C PRO A 131 -7.18 0.47 13.15
N LYS A 132 -8.36 0.26 13.72
CA LYS A 132 -9.52 -0.23 12.98
C LYS A 132 -9.92 0.79 11.91
N VAL A 133 -10.27 0.29 10.73
CA VAL A 133 -10.87 1.10 9.67
C VAL A 133 -12.22 1.61 10.14
N LYS A 134 -12.48 2.90 9.95
CA LYS A 134 -13.73 3.58 10.31
C LYS A 134 -14.24 4.37 9.11
N GLY A 135 -15.54 4.40 8.90
CA GLY A 135 -16.18 5.15 7.81
C GLY A 135 -17.37 4.42 7.22
N LYS A 136 -18.07 5.10 6.30
CA LYS A 136 -19.06 4.48 5.41
C LYS A 136 -18.38 4.23 4.07
N PHE A 137 -18.63 3.06 3.47
CA PHE A 137 -18.04 2.65 2.21
C PHE A 137 -19.14 2.16 1.25
N PRO A 138 -19.04 2.42 -0.07
CA PRO A 138 -17.98 3.19 -0.72
C PRO A 138 -17.94 4.67 -0.29
N GLY A 139 -16.76 5.26 -0.25
CA GLY A 139 -16.59 6.68 0.08
C GLY A 139 -15.14 7.16 0.06
N SER A 140 -14.95 8.47 -0.08
CA SER A 140 -13.61 9.07 -0.09
C SER A 140 -12.90 8.93 1.27
N MET A 141 -11.61 8.57 1.20
CA MET A 141 -10.73 8.46 2.36
C MET A 141 -9.74 9.63 2.47
N PHE A 142 -9.91 10.69 1.68
CA PHE A 142 -8.91 11.74 1.53
C PHE A 142 -8.50 12.34 2.87
N TYR A 143 -9.46 12.84 3.66
CA TYR A 143 -9.16 13.39 4.99
C TYR A 143 -8.70 12.35 6.02
N SER A 144 -9.15 11.09 5.89
CA SER A 144 -8.74 10.00 6.78
C SER A 144 -7.24 9.73 6.70
N PHE A 145 -6.65 9.83 5.50
CA PHE A 145 -5.21 9.67 5.29
C PHE A 145 -4.37 10.80 5.92
N GLY A 146 -4.96 11.96 6.17
CA GLY A 146 -4.30 13.05 6.89
C GLY A 146 -4.21 12.80 8.40
N ILE A 147 -4.99 11.85 8.93
CA ILE A 147 -5.05 11.53 10.36
C ILE A 147 -4.32 10.21 10.66
N SER A 148 -4.45 9.21 9.79
CA SER A 148 -3.92 7.86 9.99
C SER A 148 -3.62 7.17 8.66
N ASN A 149 -2.87 6.07 8.67
CA ASN A 149 -2.75 5.18 7.53
C ASN A 149 -3.58 3.89 7.76
N PRO A 150 -4.86 3.86 7.34
CA PRO A 150 -5.75 2.72 7.55
C PRO A 150 -5.52 1.56 6.56
N VAL A 151 -4.81 1.78 5.45
CA VAL A 151 -4.41 0.73 4.51
C VAL A 151 -3.03 0.25 4.94
N LEU A 152 -2.96 -0.96 5.48
CA LEU A 152 -1.81 -1.42 6.27
C LEU A 152 -0.65 -1.94 5.42
N THR A 153 -0.96 -2.53 4.27
CA THR A 153 -0.01 -3.10 3.31
C THR A 153 -0.58 -2.95 1.91
N MET A 154 0.30 -2.76 0.93
CA MET A 154 -0.07 -2.74 -0.48
C MET A 154 -0.64 -4.10 -0.94
N SER A 155 -0.26 -5.19 -0.28
CA SER A 155 -0.80 -6.55 -0.47
C SER A 155 -2.30 -6.68 -0.17
N SER A 156 -2.93 -5.68 0.42
CA SER A 156 -4.37 -5.67 0.71
C SER A 156 -5.20 -4.95 -0.35
N VAL A 157 -4.60 -4.45 -1.42
CA VAL A 157 -5.19 -3.44 -2.30
C VAL A 157 -5.48 -3.98 -3.71
N MET A 158 -6.62 -3.54 -4.27
CA MET A 158 -6.92 -3.62 -5.70
C MET A 158 -7.41 -2.25 -6.21
N VAL A 159 -6.87 -1.77 -7.33
CA VAL A 159 -7.12 -0.42 -7.88
C VAL A 159 -7.42 -0.48 -9.37
N LYS A 160 -8.34 0.34 -9.87
CA LYS A 160 -8.52 0.52 -11.32
C LYS A 160 -7.24 1.02 -11.96
N LYS A 161 -6.77 0.33 -13.00
CA LYS A 161 -5.50 0.60 -13.67
C LYS A 161 -5.41 2.04 -14.21
N ASN A 162 -6.49 2.54 -14.80
CA ASN A 162 -6.52 3.88 -15.38
C ASN A 162 -6.29 5.00 -14.35
N LEU A 163 -6.69 4.80 -13.08
CA LEU A 163 -6.45 5.78 -12.02
C LEU A 163 -4.98 5.86 -11.63
N LEU A 164 -4.25 4.75 -11.69
CA LEU A 164 -2.80 4.73 -11.42
C LEU A 164 -1.99 5.52 -12.45
N ALA A 165 -2.52 5.71 -13.67
CA ALA A 165 -1.89 6.56 -14.68
C ALA A 165 -2.02 8.07 -14.36
N LEU A 166 -2.91 8.45 -13.44
CA LEU A 166 -3.22 9.83 -13.09
C LEU A 166 -2.48 10.33 -11.84
N VAL A 167 -1.74 9.45 -11.14
CA VAL A 167 -1.08 9.78 -9.87
C VAL A 167 0.44 9.88 -10.02
N ASP A 168 1.06 10.72 -9.18
CA ASP A 168 2.51 10.90 -9.12
C ASP A 168 3.13 9.85 -8.18
N PHE A 169 4.03 9.04 -8.71
CA PHE A 169 4.79 8.04 -7.95
C PHE A 169 6.03 8.63 -7.26
N ASN A 170 6.40 9.89 -7.55
CA ASN A 170 7.54 10.54 -6.91
C ASN A 170 7.15 11.07 -5.53
N THR A 171 7.04 10.16 -4.57
CA THR A 171 6.76 10.50 -3.18
C THR A 171 7.88 11.38 -2.59
N PRO A 172 7.56 12.37 -1.74
CA PRO A 172 8.56 13.08 -0.95
C PRO A 172 9.35 12.18 0.01
N ILE A 173 8.81 11.01 0.35
CA ILE A 173 9.43 10.02 1.23
C ILE A 173 9.20 8.63 0.66
N ASP A 174 10.27 7.98 0.18
CA ASP A 174 10.20 6.67 -0.48
C ASP A 174 9.47 5.60 0.35
N LYS A 175 9.63 5.65 1.68
CA LYS A 175 8.97 4.74 2.63
C LYS A 175 7.44 4.82 2.66
N LEU A 176 6.87 5.88 2.08
CA LEU A 176 5.43 6.17 2.10
C LEU A 176 4.88 6.26 0.67
N LEU A 177 5.49 5.55 -0.26
CA LEU A 177 5.08 5.52 -1.66
C LEU A 177 3.61 5.12 -1.81
N ASP A 178 3.22 4.03 -1.17
CA ASP A 178 1.86 3.49 -1.13
C ASP A 178 0.85 4.51 -0.61
N TRP A 179 1.12 5.07 0.58
CA TRP A 179 0.29 6.09 1.20
C TRP A 179 0.18 7.36 0.32
N TYR A 180 1.26 7.78 -0.32
CA TYR A 180 1.26 8.93 -1.24
C TYR A 180 0.41 8.67 -2.50
N ILE A 181 0.44 7.46 -3.03
CA ILE A 181 -0.45 7.02 -4.12
C ILE A 181 -1.91 7.08 -3.64
N TYR A 182 -2.20 6.52 -2.46
CA TYR A 182 -3.58 6.41 -1.96
C TYR A 182 -4.25 7.76 -1.68
N ILE A 183 -3.51 8.75 -1.18
CA ILE A 183 -4.09 10.09 -0.98
C ILE A 183 -4.50 10.72 -2.31
N GLN A 184 -3.67 10.56 -3.36
CA GLN A 184 -4.01 11.09 -4.68
C GLN A 184 -5.24 10.37 -5.23
N LEU A 185 -5.30 9.04 -5.11
CA LEU A 185 -6.45 8.25 -5.51
C LEU A 185 -7.73 8.62 -4.75
N ALA A 186 -7.63 8.96 -3.46
CA ALA A 186 -8.78 9.37 -2.64
C ALA A 186 -9.44 10.69 -3.08
N ARG A 187 -8.80 11.41 -4.00
CA ARG A 187 -9.39 12.59 -4.68
C ARG A 187 -10.05 12.24 -6.01
N LEU A 188 -9.69 11.10 -6.60
CA LEU A 188 -10.13 10.68 -7.93
C LEU A 188 -11.25 9.64 -7.87
N THR A 189 -11.37 8.93 -6.76
CA THR A 189 -12.34 7.85 -6.63
C THR A 189 -12.72 7.57 -5.18
N ASP A 190 -13.87 6.94 -5.01
CA ASP A 190 -14.29 6.35 -3.75
C ASP A 190 -13.58 5.03 -3.49
N PHE A 191 -13.40 4.74 -2.20
CA PHE A 191 -12.74 3.55 -1.70
C PHE A 191 -13.82 2.60 -1.19
N TYR A 192 -13.62 1.30 -1.37
CA TYR A 192 -14.43 0.26 -0.75
C TYR A 192 -13.56 -0.52 0.25
N TYR A 193 -14.07 -0.67 1.48
CA TYR A 193 -13.41 -1.46 2.52
C TYR A 193 -14.17 -2.77 2.74
N LEU A 194 -13.44 -3.88 2.64
CA LEU A 194 -13.95 -5.21 2.95
C LEU A 194 -13.39 -5.69 4.30
N SER A 195 -14.24 -5.87 5.31
CA SER A 195 -13.81 -6.29 6.65
C SER A 195 -13.28 -7.72 6.73
N ALA A 196 -13.38 -8.50 5.65
CA ALA A 196 -12.80 -9.84 5.58
C ALA A 196 -11.26 -9.77 5.61
N LYS A 197 -10.64 -10.66 6.38
CA LYS A 197 -9.18 -10.81 6.45
C LYS A 197 -8.66 -11.62 5.26
N LEU A 198 -8.52 -11.00 4.10
CA LEU A 198 -8.13 -11.68 2.85
C LEU A 198 -6.62 -11.74 2.60
N THR A 199 -5.86 -10.91 3.30
CA THR A 199 -4.39 -10.82 3.17
C THR A 199 -3.75 -11.28 4.48
N LYS A 200 -2.77 -12.17 4.39
CA LYS A 200 -1.86 -12.47 5.50
C LYS A 200 -0.63 -11.60 5.32
N TRP A 201 -0.43 -10.67 6.25
CA TRP A 201 0.69 -9.73 6.24
C TRP A 201 1.81 -10.23 7.14
N ARG A 202 2.99 -10.49 6.56
CA ARG A 202 4.11 -11.11 7.25
C ARG A 202 4.91 -10.08 8.05
N GLN A 203 5.23 -10.40 9.30
CA GLN A 203 6.12 -9.60 10.15
C GLN A 203 7.39 -10.37 10.49
N HIS A 204 8.52 -9.85 10.03
CA HIS A 204 9.86 -10.35 10.31
C HIS A 204 10.85 -9.20 10.55
N GLU A 205 12.06 -9.49 11.02
CA GLU A 205 13.03 -8.45 11.43
C GLU A 205 13.42 -7.48 10.31
N LYS A 206 13.48 -7.99 9.07
CA LYS A 206 13.75 -7.20 7.87
C LYS A 206 12.51 -6.50 7.29
N SER A 207 11.32 -6.69 7.86
CA SER A 207 10.10 -6.08 7.32
C SER A 207 10.27 -4.58 7.35
N TYR A 208 9.72 -3.91 6.34
CA TYR A 208 9.84 -2.47 6.19
C TYR A 208 8.94 -1.70 7.17
N ILE A 209 9.01 -2.04 8.46
CA ILE A 209 8.20 -1.50 9.53
C ILE A 209 9.06 -0.52 10.30
N SER A 210 8.89 0.79 10.11
CA SER A 210 9.78 1.73 10.80
C SER A 210 9.44 1.79 12.30
N LYS A 211 10.45 1.56 13.15
CA LYS A 211 10.31 1.66 14.62
C LYS A 211 10.06 3.11 15.12
N ASN A 212 10.13 4.14 14.25
CA ASN A 212 10.13 5.58 14.61
C ASN A 212 9.11 6.45 13.82
N GLU A 213 7.95 5.90 13.49
CA GLU A 213 7.07 6.42 12.44
C GLU A 213 6.19 7.63 12.82
N LYS A 214 5.85 7.82 14.11
CA LYS A 214 4.85 8.85 14.50
C LYS A 214 5.26 10.29 14.19
N CYS A 215 6.53 10.65 14.32
CA CYS A 215 7.01 11.99 13.97
C CYS A 215 7.25 12.14 12.46
N LYS A 216 7.77 11.10 11.80
CA LYS A 216 8.04 11.12 10.35
C LYS A 216 6.75 11.18 9.54
N PHE A 217 5.71 10.41 9.93
CA PHE A 217 4.41 10.41 9.28
C PHE A 217 3.74 11.80 9.30
N LYS A 218 3.91 12.57 10.39
CA LYS A 218 3.32 13.92 10.51
C LYS A 218 3.96 14.97 9.61
N PHE A 219 5.29 15.00 9.52
CA PHE A 219 5.99 15.91 8.59
C PHE A 219 5.81 15.48 7.13
N ALA A 220 5.82 14.16 6.87
CA ALA A 220 5.47 13.60 5.58
C ALA A 220 4.07 14.04 5.14
N ASN A 221 3.13 14.08 6.10
CA ASN A 221 1.75 14.44 5.86
C ASN A 221 1.63 15.82 5.22
N ILE A 222 2.18 16.86 5.87
CA ILE A 222 2.12 18.21 5.32
C ILE A 222 2.82 18.29 3.97
N SER A 223 4.04 17.77 3.84
CA SER A 223 4.80 17.88 2.58
C SER A 223 4.07 17.22 1.41
N ALA A 224 3.45 16.06 1.63
CA ALA A 224 2.65 15.38 0.62
C ALA A 224 1.38 16.17 0.26
N TYR A 225 0.62 16.65 1.24
CA TYR A 225 -0.58 17.45 1.00
C TYR A 225 -0.26 18.78 0.31
N LEU A 226 0.83 19.45 0.70
CA LEU A 226 1.30 20.66 0.04
C LEU A 226 1.73 20.38 -1.41
N LYS A 227 2.41 19.26 -1.67
CA LYS A 227 2.80 18.87 -3.03
C LYS A 227 1.57 18.60 -3.90
N ILE A 228 0.52 18.00 -3.34
CA ILE A 228 -0.77 17.80 -4.02
C ILE A 228 -1.44 19.16 -4.29
N LEU A 229 -1.47 20.05 -3.30
CA LEU A 229 -2.07 21.39 -3.42
C LEU A 229 -1.42 22.27 -4.49
N LYS A 230 -0.09 22.21 -4.65
CA LYS A 230 0.62 23.03 -5.65
C LYS A 230 0.16 22.77 -7.08
N LYS A 231 -0.52 21.64 -7.34
CA LYS A 231 -1.02 21.27 -8.66
C LYS A 231 -2.51 21.64 -8.86
N GLU A 232 -3.14 22.32 -7.90
CA GLU A 232 -4.59 22.50 -7.85
C GLU A 232 -5.02 23.97 -7.72
N PRO A 233 -6.22 24.32 -8.23
CA PRO A 233 -6.85 25.59 -7.92
C PRO A 233 -7.16 25.69 -6.42
N PHE A 234 -7.18 26.92 -5.90
CA PHE A 234 -7.34 27.19 -4.47
C PHE A 234 -8.60 26.55 -3.88
N ASN A 235 -8.45 25.76 -2.81
CA ASN A 235 -9.56 25.10 -2.11
C ASN A 235 -9.52 25.43 -0.61
N LEU A 236 -10.40 26.33 -0.16
CA LEU A 236 -10.44 26.83 1.22
C LEU A 236 -10.64 25.72 2.26
N LYS A 237 -11.52 24.74 2.00
CA LYS A 237 -11.77 23.62 2.94
C LYS A 237 -10.51 22.78 3.15
N LEU A 238 -9.74 22.56 2.10
CA LEU A 238 -8.49 21.81 2.18
C LEU A 238 -7.37 22.60 2.87
N TRP A 239 -7.28 23.91 2.62
CA TRP A 239 -6.36 24.79 3.35
C TRP A 239 -6.67 24.82 4.85
N ILE A 240 -7.96 24.94 5.22
CA ILE A 240 -8.41 24.85 6.61
C ILE A 240 -8.00 23.51 7.22
N PHE A 241 -8.24 22.39 6.53
CA PHE A 241 -7.83 21.06 7.00
C PHE A 241 -6.33 20.98 7.28
N ILE A 242 -5.49 21.48 6.38
CA ILE A 242 -4.03 21.45 6.54
C ILE A 242 -3.57 22.37 7.68
N ILE A 243 -4.17 23.56 7.82
CA ILE A 243 -3.89 24.45 8.94
C ILE A 243 -4.25 23.78 10.26
N PHE A 244 -5.40 23.11 10.36
CA PHE A 244 -5.77 22.36 11.57
C PHE A 244 -4.87 21.14 11.81
N ALA A 245 -4.54 20.38 10.76
CA ALA A 245 -3.59 19.27 10.85
C ALA A 245 -2.21 19.76 11.33
N ALA A 246 -1.77 20.95 10.88
CA ALA A 246 -0.54 21.59 11.29
C ALA A 246 -0.60 22.15 12.72
N ALA A 247 -1.67 22.87 13.06
CA ALA A 247 -1.87 23.49 14.38
C ALA A 247 -2.06 22.44 15.49
N GLY A 248 -2.75 21.33 15.20
CA GLY A 248 -2.85 20.17 16.09
C GLY A 248 -1.49 19.56 16.44
N MET A 249 -0.45 19.79 15.62
CA MET A 249 0.93 19.42 15.98
C MET A 249 1.58 20.42 16.93
N CYS A 250 1.34 21.73 16.76
CA CYS A 250 1.89 22.75 17.65
C CYS A 250 1.36 22.60 19.07
N ILE A 251 0.05 22.35 19.24
CA ILE A 251 -0.60 22.20 20.56
C ILE A 251 -0.04 20.99 21.33
N LYS A 252 0.18 19.84 20.67
CA LYS A 252 0.80 18.66 21.30
C LYS A 252 2.31 18.86 21.59
N ARG A 253 3.00 19.73 20.85
CA ARG A 253 4.42 20.04 21.10
C ARG A 253 4.57 20.93 22.33
N LEU A 254 3.67 21.90 22.51
CA LEU A 254 3.57 22.72 23.72
C LEU A 254 3.22 21.87 24.96
N SER A 255 2.33 20.89 24.85
CA SER A 255 2.03 19.98 25.97
C SER A 255 3.22 19.07 26.34
N PHE A 256 4.04 18.66 25.37
CA PHE A 256 5.26 17.88 25.62
C PHE A 256 6.40 18.72 26.22
N TYR A 257 6.54 19.98 25.79
CA TYR A 257 7.51 20.91 26.38
C TYR A 257 7.12 21.29 27.82
N THR A 258 5.86 21.62 28.07
CA THR A 258 5.36 21.91 29.43
C THR A 258 5.50 20.71 30.36
N ALA A 259 5.26 19.47 29.90
CA ALA A 259 5.50 18.26 30.71
C ALA A 259 6.99 18.02 31.03
N ARG A 260 7.91 18.30 30.09
CA ARG A 260 9.37 18.22 30.33
C ARG A 260 9.89 19.32 31.24
N THR A 261 9.34 20.53 31.13
CA THR A 261 9.70 21.66 32.00
C THR A 261 9.15 21.42 33.41
N ALA A 262 7.92 20.89 33.55
CA ALA A 262 7.36 20.49 34.83
C ALA A 262 8.20 19.37 35.51
N GLN A 263 8.63 18.34 34.78
CA GLN A 263 9.52 17.30 35.33
C GLN A 263 10.91 17.83 35.76
N LYS A 264 11.40 18.92 35.17
CA LYS A 264 12.64 19.58 35.61
C LYS A 264 12.44 20.47 36.84
N ILE A 265 11.25 21.01 37.05
CA ILE A 265 10.91 21.86 38.20
C ILE A 265 10.65 21.00 39.46
N PHE A 266 10.12 19.78 39.31
CA PHE A 266 9.89 18.84 40.43
C PHE A 266 11.08 17.90 40.76
N ARG A 267 12.29 18.21 40.27
CA ARG A 267 13.53 17.47 40.58
C ARG A 267 14.58 18.31 41.33
N HIS A 268 14.18 19.47 41.86
CA HIS A 268 14.96 20.26 42.79
C HIS A 268 14.14 20.53 44.04
#